data_AF-A0A8H6HKZ8-F1
#
_entry.id   AF-A0A8H6HKZ8-F1
#
_cell.length_a   1.000
_cell.length_b   1.000
_cell.length_c   1.000
_cell.angle_alpha   90.00
_cell.angle_beta   90.00
_cell.angle_gamma   90.00
#
_symmetry.space_group_name_H-M   'P 1'
#
loop_
_entity.id
_entity.type
_entity.pdbx_description
1 polymer ?
#
loop_
_entity_poly.entity_id
_entity_poly.type
_entity_poly.pdbx_seq_one_letter_code
_entity_poly.pdbx_strand_id
1 'polypeptide(L)'
;MAKSPRALSTATSKIKLTPTDIALERLHKLSRCVDKHMGDDAQLKFLQDICNRFMEEGSRVNHAAEEWKAARDTLDKHIAAFESFLQSVCEIHSKILQLCGVGTELARVQEVQNKIRTTLRCMEDLNTYAMLGDEQFTDLLENREFLFQRLLI
;
A
#
# COMPACT_ATOMS: atom_id res chain seq x y z
N MET A 1 4.80 -60.08 -36.10
CA MET A 1 4.08 -59.94 -34.81
C MET A 1 4.61 -58.72 -34.09
N ALA A 2 3.75 -57.70 -33.92
CA ALA A 2 4.09 -56.41 -33.34
C ALA A 2 4.34 -56.51 -31.83
N LYS A 3 5.38 -55.83 -31.32
CA LYS A 3 5.50 -55.52 -29.88
C LYS A 3 5.15 -54.04 -29.70
N SER A 4 4.07 -53.84 -28.97
CA SER A 4 3.46 -52.57 -28.60
C SER A 4 4.42 -51.67 -27.82
N PRO A 5 4.43 -50.34 -28.05
CA PRO A 5 5.25 -49.40 -27.31
C PRO A 5 4.72 -49.23 -25.87
N ARG A 6 5.60 -49.41 -24.87
CA ARG A 6 5.33 -49.01 -23.49
C ARG A 6 5.18 -47.49 -23.43
N ALA A 7 3.95 -47.02 -23.25
CA ALA A 7 3.68 -45.64 -22.87
C ALA A 7 4.32 -45.37 -21.49
N LEU A 8 5.34 -44.51 -21.48
CA LEU A 8 5.81 -43.84 -20.27
C LEU A 8 4.70 -42.91 -19.80
N SER A 9 3.90 -43.37 -18.84
CA SER A 9 2.95 -42.52 -18.12
C SER A 9 3.74 -41.56 -17.24
N THR A 10 3.92 -40.33 -17.72
CA THR A 10 4.37 -39.20 -16.91
C THR A 10 3.25 -38.85 -15.94
N ALA A 11 3.30 -39.40 -14.73
CA ALA A 11 2.51 -38.91 -13.62
C ALA A 11 3.03 -37.52 -13.23
N THR A 12 2.51 -36.48 -13.87
CA THR A 12 2.56 -35.12 -13.32
C THR A 12 1.66 -35.10 -12.09
N SER A 13 2.24 -35.41 -10.93
CA SER A 13 1.61 -35.16 -9.64
C SER A 13 1.30 -33.66 -9.56
N LYS A 14 0.04 -33.30 -9.82
CA LYS A 14 -0.49 -31.99 -9.46
C LYS A 14 -0.47 -31.93 -7.94
N ILE A 15 0.58 -31.33 -7.38
CA ILE A 15 0.66 -31.02 -5.96
C ILE A 15 -0.58 -30.19 -5.63
N LYS A 16 -1.53 -30.78 -4.90
CA LYS A 16 -2.69 -30.05 -4.38
C LYS A 16 -2.17 -29.15 -3.27
N LEU A 17 -2.02 -27.86 -3.57
CA LEU A 17 -1.71 -26.84 -2.58
C LEU A 17 -2.76 -26.89 -1.47
N THR A 18 -2.30 -26.93 -0.22
CA THR A 18 -3.18 -26.84 0.94
C THR A 18 -3.76 -25.42 1.04
N PRO A 19 -4.90 -25.23 1.74
CA PRO A 19 -5.43 -23.89 2.01
C PRO A 19 -4.40 -22.95 2.66
N THR A 20 -3.52 -23.53 3.49
CA THR A 20 -2.38 -22.86 4.11
C THR A 20 -1.37 -22.37 3.05
N ASP A 21 -0.97 -23.22 2.12
CA ASP A 21 -0.04 -22.83 1.03
C ASP A 21 -0.61 -21.71 0.16
N ILE A 22 -1.92 -21.74 -0.12
CA ILE A 22 -2.62 -20.69 -0.88
C ILE A 22 -2.64 -19.36 -0.10
N ALA A 23 -2.87 -19.40 1.22
CA ALA A 23 -2.86 -18.21 2.07
C ALA A 23 -1.47 -17.60 2.15
N LEU A 24 -0.42 -18.43 2.29
CA LEU A 24 0.97 -18.00 2.30
C LEU A 24 1.40 -17.41 0.96
N GLU A 25 1.03 -18.04 -0.16
CA GLU A 25 1.36 -17.50 -1.49
C GLU A 25 0.70 -16.13 -1.71
N ARG A 26 -0.54 -15.95 -1.26
CA ARG A 26 -1.23 -14.65 -1.29
C ARG A 26 -0.52 -13.63 -0.41
N LEU A 27 -0.09 -14.01 0.79
CA LEU A 27 0.68 -13.14 1.67
C LEU A 27 1.99 -12.70 1.00
N HIS A 28 2.76 -13.62 0.44
CA HIS A 28 4.02 -13.30 -0.22
C HIS A 28 3.84 -12.42 -1.46
N LYS A 29 2.72 -12.57 -2.20
CA LYS A 29 2.38 -11.67 -3.30
C LYS A 29 2.01 -10.28 -2.79
N LEU A 30 1.23 -10.20 -1.71
CA LEU A 30 0.81 -8.95 -1.08
C LEU A 30 2.02 -8.20 -0.49
N SER A 31 2.87 -8.89 0.29
CA SER A 31 4.11 -8.34 0.84
C SER A 31 5.00 -7.83 -0.28
N ARG A 32 5.21 -8.59 -1.37
CA ARG A 32 6.02 -8.10 -2.50
C ARG A 32 5.40 -6.89 -3.19
N CYS A 33 4.07 -6.82 -3.29
CA CYS A 33 3.38 -5.67 -3.84
C CYS A 33 3.57 -4.44 -2.93
N VAL A 34 3.36 -4.61 -1.63
CA VAL A 34 3.56 -3.56 -0.63
C VAL A 34 5.03 -3.13 -0.59
N ASP A 35 5.99 -4.04 -0.48
CA ASP A 35 7.43 -3.71 -0.45
C ASP A 35 7.87 -2.99 -1.74
N LYS A 36 7.32 -3.36 -2.90
CA LYS A 36 7.60 -2.68 -4.18
C LYS A 36 7.07 -1.24 -4.21
N HIS A 37 5.97 -0.97 -3.53
CA HIS A 37 5.28 0.32 -3.57
C HIS A 37 5.45 1.14 -2.27
N MET A 38 5.97 0.54 -1.20
CA MET A 38 6.00 1.05 0.18
C MET A 38 7.19 0.53 0.99
N GLY A 39 8.30 0.13 0.35
CA GLY A 39 9.58 0.07 1.06
C GLY A 39 9.90 1.44 1.67
N ASP A 40 10.73 1.49 2.71
CA ASP A 40 10.88 2.71 3.54
C ASP A 40 11.20 3.97 2.70
N ASP A 41 12.12 3.85 1.73
CA ASP A 41 12.43 4.92 0.76
C ASP A 41 11.29 5.19 -0.25
N ALA A 42 10.55 4.15 -0.64
CA ALA A 42 9.44 4.27 -1.58
C ALA A 42 8.22 4.94 -0.95
N GLN A 43 7.97 4.71 0.34
CA GLN A 43 6.89 5.33 1.10
C GLN A 43 7.12 6.84 1.25
N LEU A 44 8.33 7.24 1.65
CA LEU A 44 8.72 8.65 1.74
C LEU A 44 8.62 9.33 0.36
N LYS A 45 9.18 8.69 -0.68
CA LYS A 45 9.14 9.24 -2.04
C LYS A 45 7.72 9.38 -2.58
N PHE A 46 6.84 8.40 -2.33
CA PHE A 46 5.45 8.48 -2.73
C PHE A 46 4.72 9.67 -2.08
N LEU A 47 4.91 9.89 -0.78
CA LEU A 47 4.31 11.01 -0.06
C LEU A 47 4.89 12.36 -0.52
N GLN A 48 6.19 12.42 -0.80
CA GLN A 48 6.82 13.58 -1.41
C GLN A 48 6.29 13.86 -2.83
N ASP A 49 6.09 12.82 -3.65
CA ASP A 49 5.52 12.96 -4.99
C ASP A 49 4.08 13.48 -4.94
N ILE A 50 3.28 13.06 -3.95
CA ILE A 50 1.95 13.63 -3.70
C ILE A 50 2.07 15.11 -3.33
N CYS A 51 2.93 15.47 -2.38
CA CYS A 51 3.14 16.87 -1.97
C CYS A 51 3.59 17.74 -3.15
N ASN A 52 4.54 17.26 -3.95
CA ASN A 52 5.06 17.98 -5.11
C ASN A 52 3.97 18.19 -6.16
N ARG A 53 3.14 17.18 -6.46
CA ARG A 53 1.99 17.36 -7.37
C ARG A 53 0.98 18.34 -6.80
N PHE A 54 0.72 18.26 -5.51
CA PHE A 54 -0.19 19.17 -4.83
C PHE A 54 0.31 20.62 -4.88
N MET A 55 1.61 20.84 -4.70
CA MET A 55 2.29 22.13 -4.85
C MET A 55 2.36 22.59 -6.32
N GLU A 56 2.58 21.70 -7.29
CA GLU A 56 2.59 22.02 -8.72
C GLU A 56 1.20 22.42 -9.23
N GLU A 57 0.15 21.73 -8.76
CA GLU A 57 -1.24 22.05 -9.05
C GLU A 57 -1.68 23.32 -8.32
N GLY A 58 -1.21 23.55 -7.08
CA GLY A 58 -1.47 24.79 -6.32
C GLY A 58 -0.75 26.03 -6.87
N SER A 59 0.53 25.90 -7.22
CA SER A 59 1.38 26.99 -7.74
C SER A 59 1.01 27.45 -9.15
N ARG A 60 0.28 26.63 -9.92
CA ARG A 60 -0.10 26.98 -11.30
C ARG A 60 -1.11 28.12 -11.40
N VAL A 61 -1.84 28.44 -10.33
CA VAL A 61 -2.96 29.40 -10.45
C VAL A 61 -3.13 30.25 -9.20
N ASN A 62 -3.02 31.57 -9.40
CA ASN A 62 -3.72 32.55 -8.59
C ASN A 62 -5.23 32.20 -8.57
N HIS A 63 -5.69 31.55 -7.51
CA HIS A 63 -7.11 31.46 -7.09
C HIS A 63 -8.11 30.74 -8.00
N ALA A 64 -7.92 29.45 -8.31
CA ALA A 64 -9.04 28.59 -8.71
C ALA A 64 -9.33 27.53 -7.64
N ALA A 65 -10.38 27.74 -6.85
CA ALA A 65 -10.87 26.78 -5.85
C ALA A 65 -11.20 25.39 -6.44
N GLU A 66 -11.40 25.31 -7.76
CA GLU A 66 -11.70 24.08 -8.50
C GLU A 66 -10.49 23.18 -8.72
N GLU A 67 -9.28 23.72 -8.89
CA GLU A 67 -8.07 22.90 -9.09
C GLU A 67 -7.58 22.30 -7.76
N TRP A 68 -7.67 23.08 -6.68
CA TRP A 68 -7.50 22.58 -5.31
C TRP A 68 -8.51 21.49 -4.94
N LYS A 69 -9.71 21.54 -5.53
CA LYS A 69 -10.69 20.45 -5.40
C LYS A 69 -10.25 19.20 -6.16
N ALA A 70 -9.72 19.33 -7.37
CA ALA A 70 -9.23 18.18 -8.14
C ALA A 70 -8.01 17.49 -7.50
N ALA A 71 -7.09 18.26 -6.92
CA ALA A 71 -5.95 17.75 -6.15
C ALA A 71 -6.42 16.95 -4.91
N ARG A 72 -7.40 17.51 -4.17
CA ARG A 72 -8.06 16.84 -3.03
C ARG A 72 -8.80 15.56 -3.46
N ASP A 73 -9.58 15.61 -4.53
CA ASP A 73 -10.29 14.45 -5.06
C ASP A 73 -9.29 13.32 -5.44
N THR A 74 -8.09 13.68 -5.86
CA THR A 74 -7.01 12.72 -6.17
C THR A 74 -6.43 12.12 -4.89
N LEU A 75 -6.20 12.94 -3.86
CA LEU A 75 -5.75 12.47 -2.55
C LEU A 75 -6.79 11.55 -1.90
N ASP A 76 -8.07 11.89 -1.93
CA ASP A 76 -9.17 11.07 -1.42
C ASP A 76 -9.26 9.71 -2.13
N LYS A 77 -9.04 9.66 -3.45
CA LYS A 77 -8.96 8.39 -4.20
C LYS A 77 -7.79 7.54 -3.74
N HIS A 78 -6.64 8.14 -3.45
CA HIS A 78 -5.51 7.42 -2.89
C HIS A 78 -5.81 6.89 -1.50
N ILE A 79 -6.38 7.70 -0.60
CA ILE A 79 -6.81 7.27 0.74
C ILE A 79 -7.75 6.06 0.63
N ALA A 80 -8.82 6.16 -0.16
CA ALA A 80 -9.78 5.06 -0.34
C ALA A 80 -9.13 3.78 -0.91
N ALA A 81 -8.18 3.92 -1.84
CA ALA A 81 -7.44 2.77 -2.37
C ALA A 81 -6.58 2.10 -1.29
N PHE A 82 -5.92 2.88 -0.44
CA PHE A 82 -5.11 2.37 0.66
C PHE A 82 -5.94 1.76 1.78
N GLU A 83 -7.12 2.30 2.09
CA GLU A 83 -8.08 1.69 3.02
C GLU A 83 -8.55 0.32 2.53
N SER A 84 -8.89 0.20 1.24
CA SER A 84 -9.25 -1.07 0.61
C SER A 84 -8.10 -2.09 0.66
N PHE A 85 -6.86 -1.62 0.45
CA PHE A 85 -5.66 -2.43 0.63
C PHE A 85 -5.51 -2.90 2.08
N LEU A 86 -5.68 -2.00 3.06
CA LEU A 86 -5.60 -2.34 4.48
C LEU A 86 -6.64 -3.40 4.86
N GLN A 87 -7.88 -3.24 4.38
CA GLN A 87 -8.95 -4.21 4.60
C GLN A 87 -8.58 -5.59 4.05
N SER A 88 -8.04 -5.65 2.83
CA SER A 88 -7.55 -6.89 2.22
C SER A 88 -6.43 -7.54 3.05
N VAL A 89 -5.51 -6.74 3.61
CA VAL A 89 -4.45 -7.24 4.48
C VAL A 89 -5.03 -7.76 5.79
N CYS A 90 -6.01 -7.09 6.39
CA CYS A 90 -6.71 -7.54 7.60
C CYS A 90 -7.47 -8.86 7.42
N GLU A 91 -8.07 -9.08 6.25
CA GLU A 91 -8.67 -10.37 5.92
C GLU A 91 -7.63 -11.49 5.81
N ILE A 92 -6.47 -11.19 5.20
CA ILE A 92 -5.36 -12.14 5.11
C ILE A 92 -4.77 -12.42 6.50
N HIS A 93 -4.62 -11.41 7.35
CA HIS A 93 -4.23 -11.54 8.75
C HIS A 93 -5.15 -12.53 9.48
N SER A 94 -6.46 -12.31 9.41
CA SER A 94 -7.45 -13.19 10.04
C SER A 94 -7.33 -14.64 9.56
N LYS A 95 -7.11 -14.83 8.25
CA LYS A 95 -6.92 -16.17 7.65
C LYS A 95 -5.62 -16.84 8.12
N ILE A 96 -4.51 -16.10 8.20
CA ILE A 96 -3.23 -16.63 8.69
C ILE A 96 -3.32 -16.99 10.17
N LEU A 97 -3.96 -16.13 10.98
CA LEU A 97 -4.19 -16.41 12.40
C LEU A 97 -4.99 -17.72 12.57
N GLN A 98 -6.01 -17.94 11.74
CA GLN A 98 -6.84 -19.14 11.75
C GLN A 98 -6.12 -20.40 11.25
N LEU A 99 -5.20 -20.27 10.29
CA LEU A 99 -4.58 -21.42 9.60
C LEU A 99 -3.20 -21.81 10.15
N CYS A 100 -2.38 -20.83 10.54
CA CYS A 100 -0.96 -21.01 10.88
C CYS A 100 -0.64 -20.67 12.34
N GLY A 101 -1.55 -19.99 13.05
CA GLY A 101 -1.29 -19.50 14.40
C GLY A 101 -0.34 -18.29 14.44
N VAL A 102 0.28 -18.07 15.61
CA VAL A 102 1.10 -16.89 15.92
C VAL A 102 2.57 -17.20 15.58
N GLY A 103 3.02 -16.85 14.38
CA GLY A 103 4.37 -17.15 13.87
C GLY A 103 5.02 -16.00 13.10
N THR A 104 6.10 -16.29 12.38
CA THR A 104 6.87 -15.33 11.56
C THR A 104 6.01 -14.61 10.50
N GLU A 105 5.02 -15.33 9.98
CA GLU A 105 4.06 -14.87 8.99
C GLU A 105 3.11 -13.83 9.58
N LEU A 106 2.72 -14.01 10.84
CA LEU A 106 1.92 -13.03 11.56
C LEU A 106 2.70 -11.72 11.77
N ALA A 107 3.97 -11.82 12.17
CA ALA A 107 4.84 -10.66 12.33
C ALA A 107 5.00 -9.91 10.99
N ARG A 108 5.16 -10.63 9.87
CA ARG A 108 5.25 -10.01 8.55
C ARG A 108 3.95 -9.33 8.12
N VAL A 109 2.80 -9.93 8.40
CA VAL A 109 1.49 -9.29 8.15
C VAL A 109 1.34 -8.02 8.98
N GLN A 110 1.73 -8.06 10.26
CA GLN A 110 1.65 -6.90 11.16
C GLN A 110 2.58 -5.77 10.68
N GLU A 111 3.78 -6.08 10.21
CA GLU A 111 4.69 -5.11 9.61
C GLU A 111 4.05 -4.42 8.40
N VAL A 112 3.47 -5.21 7.49
CA VAL A 112 2.76 -4.69 6.31
C VAL A 112 1.56 -3.83 6.70
N GLN A 113 0.77 -4.27 7.69
CA GLN A 113 -0.35 -3.48 8.22
C GLN A 113 0.11 -2.15 8.80
N ASN A 114 1.20 -2.15 9.56
CA ASN A 114 1.74 -0.94 10.16
C ASN A 114 2.24 0.04 9.09
N LYS A 115 2.94 -0.43 8.05
CA LYS A 115 3.37 0.42 6.92
C LYS A 115 2.19 1.09 6.22
N ILE A 116 1.14 0.32 5.93
CA ILE A 116 -0.08 0.85 5.30
C ILE A 116 -0.78 1.86 6.22
N ARG A 117 -0.94 1.54 7.51
CA ARG A 117 -1.56 2.45 8.50
C ARG A 117 -0.78 3.75 8.66
N THR A 118 0.55 3.69 8.73
CA THR A 118 1.40 4.88 8.82
C THR A 118 1.23 5.74 7.59
N THR A 119 1.18 5.14 6.39
CA THR A 119 0.96 5.89 5.14
C THR A 119 -0.42 6.53 5.10
N LEU A 120 -1.47 5.78 5.44
CA LEU A 120 -2.84 6.30 5.54
C LEU A 120 -2.89 7.52 6.45
N ARG A 121 -2.34 7.39 7.66
CA ARG A 121 -2.30 8.49 8.62
C ARG A 121 -1.55 9.72 8.09
N CYS A 122 -0.47 9.52 7.33
CA CYS A 122 0.24 10.62 6.69
C CYS A 122 -0.58 11.28 5.57
N MET A 123 -1.33 10.50 4.79
CA MET A 123 -2.21 11.04 3.74
C MET A 123 -3.43 11.76 4.32
N GLU A 124 -4.00 11.26 5.42
CA GLU A 124 -5.09 11.93 6.15
C GLU A 124 -4.63 13.27 6.74
N ASP A 125 -3.41 13.31 7.28
CA ASP A 125 -2.76 14.53 7.77
C ASP A 125 -2.57 15.53 6.61
N LEU A 126 -2.01 15.07 5.49
CA LEU A 126 -1.91 15.86 4.26
C LEU A 126 -3.26 16.40 3.80
N ASN A 127 -4.32 15.59 3.83
CA ASN A 127 -5.65 15.98 3.40
C ASN A 127 -6.27 17.02 4.33
N THR A 128 -5.99 16.93 5.64
CA THR A 128 -6.45 17.90 6.63
C THR A 128 -5.84 19.28 6.36
N TYR A 129 -4.53 19.33 6.11
CA TYR A 129 -3.84 20.59 5.81
C TYR A 129 -4.12 21.12 4.40
N ALA A 130 -4.42 20.24 3.44
CA ALA A 130 -4.94 20.61 2.13
C ALA A 130 -6.25 21.42 2.22
N MET A 131 -6.99 21.36 3.33
CA MET A 131 -8.17 22.19 3.57
C MET A 131 -7.86 23.63 4.02
N LEU A 132 -6.62 23.91 4.44
CA LEU A 132 -6.21 25.21 5.00
C LEU A 132 -5.82 26.26 3.94
N GLY A 133 -5.55 25.83 2.71
CA GLY A 133 -5.12 26.69 1.60
C GLY A 133 -3.61 26.72 1.39
N ASP A 134 -3.20 27.32 0.27
CA ASP A 134 -1.85 27.22 -0.30
C ASP A 134 -0.72 27.72 0.61
N GLU A 135 -0.85 28.95 1.14
CA GLU A 135 0.17 29.56 2.00
C GLU A 135 0.41 28.73 3.27
N GLN A 136 -0.68 28.30 3.92
CA GLN A 136 -0.59 27.50 5.14
C GLN A 136 -0.03 26.09 4.86
N PHE A 137 -0.41 25.48 3.75
CA PHE A 137 0.13 24.19 3.35
C PHE A 137 1.65 24.26 3.08
N THR A 138 2.09 25.32 2.38
CA THR A 138 3.50 25.56 2.05
C THR A 138 4.32 25.81 3.31
N ASP A 139 3.84 26.68 4.20
CA ASP A 139 4.49 26.97 5.48
C ASP A 139 4.67 25.70 6.32
N LEU A 140 3.65 24.84 6.37
CA LEU A 140 3.72 23.56 7.10
C LEU A 140 4.75 22.60 6.47
N LEU A 141 4.88 22.60 5.14
CA LEU A 141 5.83 21.76 4.42
C LEU A 141 7.27 22.17 4.71
N GLU A 142 7.54 23.48 4.64
CA GLU A 142 8.85 24.06 4.89
C GLU A 142 9.29 23.87 6.34
N ASN A 143 8.35 24.03 7.28
CA ASN A 143 8.60 23.89 8.72
C ASN A 143 8.62 22.43 9.22
N ARG A 144 8.51 21.44 8.31
CA ARG A 144 8.50 20.01 8.64
C ARG A 144 7.40 19.60 9.61
N GLU A 145 6.21 20.15 9.43
CA GLU A 145 5.09 19.91 10.34
C GLU A 145 4.25 18.70 9.98
N PHE A 146 4.33 18.21 8.73
CA PHE A 146 3.62 17.02 8.32
C PHE A 146 4.10 15.75 9.04
N LEU A 147 3.14 14.87 9.36
CA LEU A 147 3.40 13.59 10.01
C LEU A 147 4.45 12.76 9.27
N PHE A 148 4.44 12.75 7.93
CA PHE A 148 5.41 11.95 7.17
C PHE A 148 6.85 12.42 7.33
N GLN A 149 7.07 13.74 7.51
CA GLN A 149 8.41 14.29 7.71
C GLN A 149 8.98 13.99 9.11
N ARG A 150 8.13 13.53 10.04
CA ARG A 150 8.51 13.16 11.41
C ARG A 150 8.60 11.65 11.62
N LEU A 151 7.79 10.89 10.89
CA LEU A 151 7.69 9.44 11.05
C LEU A 151 8.61 8.64 10.11
N LEU A 152 9.01 9.24 8.98
CA LEU A 152 9.72 8.54 7.90
C LEU A 152 11.10 9.15 7.56
N ILE A 153 11.51 10.22 8.27
CA ILE A 153 12.82 10.88 8.17
C ILE A 153 13.51 10.79 9.53
#